data_AF-A0A2V7PRE8-F1
#
_entry.id   AF-A0A2V7PRE8-F1
#
_cell.length_a   1.000
_cell.length_b   1.000
_cell.length_c   1.000
_cell.angle_alpha   90.00
_cell.angle_beta   90.00
_cell.angle_gamma   90.00
#
_symmetry.space_group_name_H-M   'P 1'
#
loop_
_entity.id
_entity.type
_entity.pdbx_description
1 polymer ?
#
loop_
_entity_poly.entity_id
_entity_poly.type
_entity_poly.pdbx_seq_one_letter_code
_entity_poly.pdbx_strand_id
1 'polypeptide(L)'
;MRSKKRYKLDRVSVTPATSRPASWTFAGDAVRGTEHTYLVVDSNFPARNSWEFIVRVPDDSRGRVEVRPRTTPAVKVWEELPDRSLTFNPATKPSVRGKWYGQVALADATGEKSKSVVRTHERDQLPHWFGELAGRMRKKSAVRPTRGTDAEALVVLLPAGDHAAMIRLFFATKVWILKESVTLNADR
;
A
#
# COMPACT_ATOMS: atom_id res chain seq x y z
N MET A 1 1.94 -29.36 5.78
CA MET A 1 2.19 -27.94 6.11
C MET A 1 2.50 -27.19 4.83
N ARG A 2 1.66 -26.21 4.41
CA ARG A 2 2.06 -25.27 3.34
C ARG A 2 3.32 -24.56 3.82
N SER A 3 4.41 -24.65 3.05
CA SER A 3 5.57 -23.77 3.23
C SER A 3 5.05 -22.35 3.25
N LYS A 4 5.10 -21.66 4.40
CA LYS A 4 4.75 -20.25 4.50
C LYS A 4 5.75 -19.51 3.61
N LYS A 5 5.34 -19.19 2.37
CA LYS A 5 6.21 -18.48 1.43
C LYS A 5 6.76 -17.24 2.13
N ARG A 6 8.08 -17.14 2.16
CA ARG A 6 8.77 -16.00 2.73
C ARG A 6 8.85 -14.87 1.71
N TYR A 7 7.74 -14.15 1.55
CA TYR A 7 7.74 -12.93 0.76
C TYR A 7 8.72 -11.93 1.37
N LYS A 8 9.51 -11.29 0.51
CA LYS A 8 10.43 -10.21 0.88
C LYS A 8 10.14 -8.97 0.05
N LEU A 9 10.21 -7.79 0.64
CA LEU A 9 9.90 -6.54 -0.07
C LEU A 9 11.00 -6.16 -1.04
N ASP A 10 12.26 -6.48 -0.73
CA ASP A 10 13.40 -6.26 -1.60
C ASP A 10 13.33 -7.04 -2.92
N ARG A 11 12.59 -8.15 -2.95
CA ARG A 11 12.32 -8.95 -4.17
C ARG A 11 11.28 -8.35 -5.09
N VAL A 12 10.63 -7.26 -4.70
CA VAL A 12 9.81 -6.44 -5.61
C VAL A 12 10.70 -5.34 -6.17
N SER A 13 11.15 -5.53 -7.41
CA SER A 13 11.89 -4.52 -8.16
C SER A 13 10.92 -3.52 -8.79
N VAL A 14 11.27 -2.23 -8.74
CA VAL A 14 10.43 -1.14 -9.22
C VAL A 14 11.29 -0.26 -10.11
N THR A 15 10.96 -0.23 -11.40
CA THR A 15 11.72 0.51 -12.42
C THR A 15 10.84 1.64 -12.96
N PRO A 16 11.26 2.92 -12.89
CA PRO A 16 10.55 4.01 -13.54
C PRO A 16 10.46 3.78 -15.06
N ALA A 17 9.32 4.07 -15.67
CA ALA A 17 9.12 3.96 -17.12
C ALA A 17 8.86 5.33 -17.76
N THR A 18 7.74 5.95 -17.40
CA THR A 18 7.33 7.25 -17.94
C THR A 18 6.69 8.11 -16.85
N SER A 19 6.67 9.42 -17.07
CA SER A 19 5.90 10.36 -16.24
C SER A 19 5.26 11.40 -17.13
N ARG A 20 4.02 11.78 -16.82
CA ARG A 20 3.29 12.81 -17.57
C ARG A 20 2.41 13.65 -16.65
N PRO A 21 2.19 14.94 -16.95
CA PRO A 21 1.08 15.69 -16.37
C PRO A 21 -0.24 14.96 -16.65
N ALA A 22 -1.12 14.94 -15.66
CA ALA A 22 -2.40 14.25 -15.73
C ALA A 22 -3.45 14.94 -14.85
N SER A 23 -4.70 14.53 -15.05
CA SER A 23 -5.80 14.87 -14.17
C SER A 23 -6.63 13.62 -13.91
N TRP A 24 -7.14 13.48 -12.70
CA TRP A 24 -7.95 12.33 -12.29
C TRP A 24 -8.96 12.75 -11.23
N THR A 25 -9.96 11.91 -10.99
CA THR A 25 -10.95 12.13 -9.94
C THR A 25 -10.53 11.40 -8.66
N PHE A 26 -10.62 12.07 -7.52
CA PHE A 26 -10.44 11.48 -6.21
C PHE A 26 -11.59 11.87 -5.29
N ALA A 27 -12.33 10.89 -4.78
CA ALA A 27 -13.50 11.12 -3.92
C ALA A 27 -14.54 12.11 -4.50
N GLY A 28 -14.67 12.15 -5.83
CA GLY A 28 -15.57 13.07 -6.54
C GLY A 28 -14.90 14.36 -7.02
N ASP A 29 -13.74 14.73 -6.48
CA ASP A 29 -13.05 15.96 -6.81
C ASP A 29 -12.02 15.77 -7.93
N ALA A 30 -11.92 16.75 -8.83
CA ALA A 30 -10.88 16.78 -9.85
C ALA A 30 -9.52 17.16 -9.22
N VAL A 31 -8.51 16.32 -9.46
CA VAL A 31 -7.14 16.52 -9.00
C VAL A 31 -6.22 16.63 -10.22
N ARG A 32 -5.30 17.59 -10.18
CA ARG A 32 -4.21 17.74 -11.15
C ARG A 32 -2.90 17.32 -10.52
N GLY A 33 -2.00 16.79 -11.34
CA GLY A 33 -0.66 16.45 -10.92
C GLY A 33 0.12 15.65 -11.95
N THR A 34 1.06 14.85 -11.48
CA THR A 34 1.89 13.98 -12.31
C THR A 34 1.50 12.52 -12.12
N GLU A 35 1.28 11.83 -13.23
CA GLU A 35 1.12 10.38 -13.28
C GLU A 35 2.46 9.75 -13.66
N HIS A 36 2.99 8.90 -12.77
CA HIS A 36 4.22 8.15 -12.96
C HIS A 36 3.90 6.67 -13.23
N THR A 37 4.43 6.13 -14.31
CA THR A 37 4.32 4.72 -14.66
C THR A 37 5.58 3.98 -14.23
N TYR A 38 5.39 2.80 -13.63
CA TYR A 38 6.45 1.92 -13.15
C TYR A 38 6.26 0.50 -13.71
N LEU A 39 7.36 -0.09 -14.16
CA LEU A 39 7.44 -1.53 -14.41
C LEU A 39 7.92 -2.22 -13.14
N VAL A 40 7.17 -3.22 -12.69
CA VAL A 40 7.40 -3.88 -11.40
C VAL A 40 7.52 -5.38 -11.60
N VAL A 41 8.57 -6.00 -11.03
CA VAL A 41 8.74 -7.45 -11.05
C VAL A 41 8.80 -7.99 -9.63
N ASP A 42 7.88 -8.89 -9.29
CA ASP A 42 7.86 -9.57 -7.99
C ASP A 42 8.60 -10.92 -8.06
N SER A 43 9.90 -10.88 -7.78
CA SER A 43 10.77 -12.06 -7.78
C SER A 43 10.49 -13.04 -6.64
N ASN A 44 9.48 -12.79 -5.80
CA ASN A 44 8.93 -13.82 -4.91
C ASN A 44 8.13 -14.89 -5.68
N PHE A 45 7.73 -14.60 -6.92
CA PHE A 45 7.08 -15.55 -7.82
C PHE A 45 8.01 -15.91 -8.99
N PRO A 46 8.12 -17.21 -9.36
CA PRO A 46 8.97 -17.64 -10.47
C PRO A 46 8.39 -17.29 -11.86
N ALA A 47 7.09 -17.03 -11.95
CA ALA A 47 6.38 -16.68 -13.18
C ALA A 47 5.15 -15.85 -12.85
N ARG A 48 4.56 -15.20 -13.87
CA ARG A 48 3.38 -14.31 -13.73
C ARG A 48 3.62 -13.26 -12.65
N ASN A 49 4.75 -12.57 -12.77
CA ASN A 49 5.30 -11.71 -11.74
C ASN A 49 5.58 -10.29 -12.22
N SER A 50 5.25 -9.97 -13.47
CA SER A 50 5.40 -8.63 -14.05
C SER A 50 4.11 -7.83 -13.93
N TRP A 51 4.24 -6.58 -13.51
CA TRP A 51 3.15 -5.66 -13.28
C TRP A 51 3.48 -4.29 -13.87
N GLU A 52 2.45 -3.52 -14.20
CA GLU A 52 2.58 -2.08 -14.41
C GLU A 52 1.86 -1.36 -13.29
N PHE A 53 2.52 -0.37 -12.69
CA PHE A 53 1.95 0.48 -11.65
C PHE A 53 1.84 1.93 -12.10
N ILE A 54 0.79 2.58 -11.65
CA ILE A 54 0.63 4.03 -11.70
C ILE A 54 0.77 4.57 -10.27
N VAL A 55 1.59 5.61 -10.14
CA VAL A 55 1.66 6.47 -8.96
C VAL A 55 1.25 7.88 -9.38
N ARG A 56 0.17 8.39 -8.81
CA ARG A 56 -0.34 9.73 -9.07
C ARG A 56 0.03 10.65 -7.92
N VAL A 57 0.81 11.68 -8.23
CA VAL A 57 1.28 12.67 -7.27
C VAL A 57 0.58 14.00 -7.57
N PRO A 58 -0.25 14.53 -6.66
CA PRO A 58 -0.94 15.79 -6.87
C PRO A 58 0.04 16.98 -6.86
N ASP A 59 -0.30 18.05 -7.58
CA ASP A 59 0.46 19.31 -7.53
C ASP A 59 0.34 19.98 -6.15
N ASP A 60 -0.79 19.79 -5.47
CA ASP A 60 -0.96 20.21 -4.08
C ASP A 60 -0.12 19.33 -3.15
N SER A 61 0.88 19.95 -2.50
CA SER A 61 1.71 19.35 -1.46
C SER A 61 0.95 18.73 -0.27
N ARG A 62 -0.30 19.15 -0.05
CA ARG A 62 -1.21 18.58 0.97
C ARG A 62 -2.09 17.46 0.43
N GLY A 63 -2.08 17.26 -0.88
CA GLY A 63 -2.82 16.24 -1.58
C GLY A 63 -2.37 14.83 -1.22
N ARG A 64 -3.12 13.85 -1.71
CA ARG A 64 -2.89 12.43 -1.46
C ARG A 64 -2.26 11.78 -2.68
N VAL A 65 -1.21 11.01 -2.45
CA VAL A 65 -0.60 10.19 -3.49
C VAL A 65 -1.41 8.92 -3.62
N GLU A 66 -1.80 8.57 -4.84
CA GLU A 66 -2.50 7.33 -5.15
C GLU A 66 -1.51 6.34 -5.79
N VAL A 67 -1.49 5.11 -5.30
CA VAL A 67 -0.74 3.99 -5.89
C VAL A 67 -1.72 2.90 -6.28
N ARG A 68 -1.71 2.49 -7.54
CA ARG A 68 -2.55 1.43 -8.09
C ARG A 68 -1.83 0.67 -9.20
N PRO A 69 -2.08 -0.63 -9.37
CA PRO A 69 -1.65 -1.32 -10.58
C PRO A 69 -2.49 -0.82 -11.76
N ARG A 70 -1.84 -0.64 -12.90
CA ARG A 70 -2.48 -0.47 -14.20
C ARG A 70 -2.77 -1.82 -14.84
N THR A 71 -1.82 -2.74 -14.77
CA THR A 71 -1.96 -4.12 -15.23
C THR A 71 -1.48 -5.08 -14.17
N THR A 72 -2.09 -6.26 -14.14
CA THR A 72 -1.75 -7.34 -13.22
C THR A 72 -1.51 -8.63 -14.00
N PRO A 73 -0.69 -9.55 -13.48
CA PRO A 73 -0.58 -10.87 -14.06
C PRO A 73 -1.94 -11.57 -14.10
N ALA A 74 -2.20 -12.34 -15.16
CA ALA A 74 -3.42 -13.12 -15.34
C ALA A 74 -3.54 -14.27 -14.32
N VAL A 75 -3.95 -13.90 -13.10
CA VAL A 75 -4.14 -14.75 -11.94
C VAL A 75 -5.46 -14.32 -11.29
N LYS A 76 -6.42 -15.24 -11.19
CA LYS A 76 -7.80 -14.97 -10.75
C LYS A 76 -7.91 -14.15 -9.46
N VAL A 77 -7.09 -14.45 -8.45
CA VAL A 77 -7.11 -13.73 -7.16
C VAL A 77 -6.66 -12.26 -7.26
N TRP A 78 -6.13 -11.82 -8.40
CA TRP A 78 -5.63 -10.47 -8.64
C TRP A 78 -6.43 -9.71 -9.70
N GLU A 79 -7.52 -10.29 -10.19
CA GLU A 79 -8.34 -9.73 -11.28
C GLU A 79 -8.90 -8.34 -10.95
N GLU A 80 -9.33 -8.13 -9.70
CA GLU A 80 -9.89 -6.85 -9.24
C GLU A 80 -8.83 -5.86 -8.72
N LEU A 81 -7.54 -6.22 -8.69
CA LEU A 81 -6.51 -5.32 -8.17
C LEU A 81 -6.36 -4.00 -8.97
N PRO A 82 -6.58 -3.93 -10.29
CA PRO A 82 -6.60 -2.66 -11.04
C PRO A 82 -7.62 -1.64 -10.52
N ASP A 83 -8.68 -2.07 -9.84
CA ASP A 83 -9.72 -1.18 -9.29
C ASP A 83 -9.40 -0.74 -7.85
N ARG A 84 -8.33 -1.29 -7.27
CA ARG A 84 -7.94 -1.03 -5.88
C ARG A 84 -6.72 -0.13 -5.85
N SER A 85 -6.78 0.92 -5.05
CA SER A 85 -5.62 1.77 -4.76
C SER A 85 -5.20 1.71 -3.30
N LEU A 86 -3.98 2.19 -3.06
CA LEU A 86 -3.46 2.55 -1.75
C LEU A 86 -3.13 4.04 -1.77
N THR A 87 -3.59 4.77 -0.74
CA THR A 87 -3.39 6.21 -0.66
C THR A 87 -2.39 6.56 0.42
N PHE A 88 -1.57 7.56 0.13
CA PHE A 88 -0.58 8.10 1.04
C PHE A 88 -0.89 9.55 1.33
N ASN A 89 -0.78 9.92 2.61
CA ASN A 89 -1.05 11.28 3.07
C ASN A 89 0.25 11.89 3.63
N PRO A 90 0.43 13.21 3.52
CA PRO A 90 1.51 13.89 4.20
C PRO A 90 1.34 13.78 5.73
N ALA A 91 2.42 13.47 6.43
CA ALA A 91 2.47 13.51 7.88
C ALA A 91 2.60 14.97 8.36
N THR A 92 1.87 15.33 9.41
CA THR A 92 1.77 16.73 9.88
C THR A 92 2.35 16.94 11.27
N LYS A 93 2.63 15.88 12.03
CA LYS A 93 3.30 15.97 13.32
C LYS A 93 4.77 16.40 13.14
N PRO A 94 5.30 17.31 13.99
CA PRO A 94 6.64 17.88 13.82
C PRO A 94 7.77 16.83 13.66
N SER A 95 7.75 15.77 14.47
CA SER A 95 8.80 14.72 14.48
C SER A 95 8.89 13.89 13.20
N VAL A 96 7.87 13.95 12.34
CA VAL A 96 7.78 13.15 11.10
C VAL A 96 7.37 14.00 9.90
N ARG A 97 7.46 15.32 9.99
CA ARG A 97 7.14 16.25 8.91
C ARG A 97 8.01 15.96 7.69
N GLY A 98 7.45 16.14 6.48
CA GLY A 98 8.13 15.85 5.22
C GLY A 98 8.09 14.37 4.81
N LYS A 99 7.51 13.50 5.65
CA LYS A 99 7.23 12.10 5.32
C LYS A 99 5.78 11.90 4.92
N TRP A 100 5.53 10.77 4.28
CA TRP A 100 4.20 10.32 3.87
C TRP A 100 3.82 9.09 4.68
N TYR A 101 2.53 8.81 4.82
CA TYR A 101 2.06 7.59 5.45
C TYR A 101 0.91 6.96 4.68
N GLY A 102 0.93 5.63 4.62
CA GLY A 102 -0.17 4.80 4.14
C GLY A 102 -0.72 3.95 5.29
N GLN A 103 -2.03 3.75 5.35
CA GLN A 103 -2.62 2.80 6.30
C GLN A 103 -2.24 1.37 5.92
N VAL A 104 -2.00 0.53 6.92
CA VAL A 104 -1.94 -0.92 6.74
C VAL A 104 -3.37 -1.42 6.57
N ALA A 105 -3.86 -1.39 5.34
CA ALA A 105 -5.21 -1.82 4.99
C ALA A 105 -5.13 -3.09 4.15
N LEU A 106 -5.34 -4.24 4.79
CA LEU A 106 -5.23 -5.54 4.15
C LEU A 106 -6.42 -5.75 3.22
N ALA A 107 -6.17 -6.18 1.99
CA ALA A 107 -7.25 -6.64 1.13
C ALA A 107 -8.00 -7.79 1.82
N ASP A 108 -9.32 -7.78 1.73
CA ASP A 108 -10.10 -8.88 2.29
C ASP A 108 -10.10 -10.05 1.31
N ALA A 109 -9.56 -11.19 1.74
CA ALA A 109 -9.49 -12.40 0.93
C ALA A 109 -10.82 -13.19 0.89
N THR A 110 -11.77 -12.87 1.78
CA THR A 110 -13.09 -13.52 1.82
C THR A 110 -14.06 -12.94 0.77
N GLY A 111 -13.86 -11.67 0.41
CA GLY A 111 -14.74 -10.93 -0.49
C GLY A 111 -15.93 -10.25 0.20
N GLU A 112 -16.09 -10.38 1.51
CA GLU A 112 -17.18 -9.73 2.26
C GLU A 112 -17.04 -8.21 2.32
N LYS A 113 -15.79 -7.72 2.32
CA LYS A 113 -15.42 -6.31 2.36
C LYS A 113 -14.36 -6.01 1.32
N SER A 114 -14.07 -4.73 1.08
CA SER A 114 -12.96 -4.35 0.19
C SER A 114 -11.59 -4.47 0.88
N LYS A 115 -11.53 -4.18 2.18
CA LYS A 115 -10.30 -4.20 2.99
C LYS A 115 -10.61 -4.14 4.49
N SER A 116 -9.65 -4.58 5.31
CA SER A 116 -9.64 -4.36 6.75
C SER A 116 -8.46 -3.44 7.13
N VAL A 117 -8.73 -2.37 7.89
CA VAL A 117 -7.67 -1.47 8.39
C VAL A 117 -7.15 -2.03 9.70
N VAL A 118 -5.86 -2.37 9.71
CA VAL A 118 -5.17 -2.92 10.87
C VAL A 118 -4.99 -1.85 11.92
N ARG A 119 -5.26 -2.20 13.18
CA ARG A 119 -5.07 -1.38 14.36
C ARG A 119 -3.73 -1.67 15.01
N THR A 120 -3.28 -0.75 15.84
CA THR A 120 -1.94 -0.85 16.46
C THR A 120 -1.77 -2.11 17.33
N HIS A 121 -2.82 -2.56 18.03
CA HIS A 121 -2.80 -3.79 18.83
C HIS A 121 -2.84 -5.08 17.99
N GLU A 122 -3.25 -5.00 16.73
CA GLU A 122 -3.29 -6.15 15.80
C GLU A 122 -1.95 -6.33 15.07
N ARG A 123 -0.96 -5.48 15.34
CA ARG A 123 0.35 -5.49 14.66
C ARG A 123 1.03 -6.87 14.69
N ASP A 124 0.95 -7.57 15.81
CA ASP A 124 1.62 -8.87 15.99
C ASP A 124 0.92 -10.02 15.26
N GLN A 125 -0.29 -9.77 14.73
CA GLN A 125 -1.03 -10.71 13.88
C GLN A 125 -0.65 -10.56 12.40
N LEU A 126 0.12 -9.52 12.04
CA LEU A 126 0.52 -9.30 10.66
C LEU A 126 1.41 -10.45 10.15
N PRO A 127 1.27 -10.82 8.87
CA PRO A 127 2.19 -11.76 8.26
C PRO A 127 3.65 -11.33 8.39
N HIS A 128 4.55 -12.29 8.52
CA HIS A 128 5.97 -12.05 8.81
C HIS A 128 6.69 -11.09 7.84
N TRP A 129 6.24 -10.94 6.60
CA TRP A 129 6.83 -10.00 5.63
C TRP A 129 6.65 -8.53 6.03
N PHE A 130 5.73 -8.23 6.94
CA PHE A 130 5.64 -6.91 7.58
C PHE A 130 6.78 -6.63 8.57
N GLY A 131 7.58 -7.64 8.94
CA GLY A 131 8.75 -7.48 9.80
C GLY A 131 9.76 -6.46 9.26
N GLU A 132 9.96 -6.42 7.94
CA GLU A 132 10.83 -5.43 7.27
C GLU A 132 10.31 -3.98 7.41
N LEU A 133 9.00 -3.81 7.66
CA LEU A 133 8.35 -2.50 7.84
C LEU A 133 8.22 -2.10 9.31
N ALA A 134 8.56 -2.98 10.26
CA ALA A 134 8.35 -2.79 11.69
C ALA A 134 8.90 -1.46 12.22
N GLY A 135 10.10 -1.05 11.79
CA GLY A 135 10.72 0.21 12.19
C GLY A 135 10.00 1.47 11.68
N ARG A 136 9.18 1.32 10.63
CA ARG A 136 8.40 2.39 9.97
C ARG A 136 6.94 2.45 10.42
N MET A 137 6.48 1.44 11.15
CA MET A 137 5.09 1.38 11.63
C MET A 137 4.82 2.34 12.77
N ARG A 138 3.71 3.07 12.71
CA ARG A 138 3.27 4.01 13.75
C ARG A 138 1.77 3.91 13.91
N LYS A 139 1.28 4.32 15.09
CA LYS A 139 -0.13 4.65 15.29
C LYS A 139 -0.45 5.95 14.53
N LYS A 140 -1.62 6.04 13.88
CA LYS A 140 -1.99 7.21 13.06
C LYS A 140 -1.94 8.54 13.83
N SER A 141 -2.38 8.56 15.08
CA SER A 141 -2.33 9.76 15.93
C SER A 141 -0.91 10.31 16.16
N ALA A 142 0.12 9.47 16.03
CA ALA A 142 1.52 9.86 16.15
C ALA A 142 2.07 10.56 14.89
N VAL A 143 1.35 10.50 13.76
CA VAL A 143 1.79 11.11 12.48
C VAL A 143 0.89 12.26 12.02
N ARG A 144 -0.39 12.26 12.42
CA ARG A 144 -1.36 13.32 12.11
C ARG A 144 -2.37 13.45 13.25
N PRO A 145 -2.81 14.67 13.63
CA PRO A 145 -3.96 14.83 14.52
C PRO A 145 -5.18 14.09 13.95
N THR A 146 -5.70 13.12 14.69
CA THR A 146 -6.83 12.27 14.29
C THR A 146 -7.59 11.90 15.56
N ARG A 147 -8.92 11.85 15.48
CA ARG A 147 -9.82 11.51 16.60
C ARG A 147 -10.58 10.23 16.28
N GLY A 148 -11.15 9.60 17.31
CA GLY A 148 -11.96 8.39 17.18
C GLY A 148 -11.12 7.14 16.86
N THR A 149 -11.80 6.10 16.41
CA THR A 149 -11.20 4.77 16.15
C THR A 149 -10.13 4.79 15.05
N ASP A 150 -10.21 5.72 14.10
CA ASP A 150 -9.20 5.91 13.05
C ASP A 150 -7.84 6.37 13.62
N ALA A 151 -7.82 6.98 14.81
CA ALA A 151 -6.57 7.34 15.50
C ALA A 151 -5.73 6.11 15.89
N GLU A 152 -6.36 4.95 16.08
CA GLU A 152 -5.73 3.67 16.44
C GLU A 152 -5.19 2.90 15.23
N ALA A 153 -5.49 3.36 14.01
CA ALA A 153 -5.04 2.70 12.79
C ALA A 153 -3.51 2.62 12.72
N LEU A 154 -3.01 1.46 12.32
CA LEU A 154 -1.61 1.23 12.03
C LEU A 154 -1.28 1.82 10.66
N VAL A 155 -0.23 2.63 10.61
CA VAL A 155 0.27 3.25 9.39
C VAL A 155 1.75 2.93 9.20
N VAL A 156 2.20 2.94 7.94
CA VAL A 156 3.62 2.84 7.58
C VAL A 156 4.08 4.20 7.11
N LEU A 157 5.13 4.71 7.74
CA LEU A 157 5.75 5.99 7.44
C LEU A 157 6.87 5.81 6.40
N LEU A 158 6.82 6.56 5.30
CA LEU A 158 7.75 6.49 4.18
C LEU A 158 8.34 7.87 3.86
N PRO A 159 9.57 7.94 3.33
CA PRO A 159 10.10 9.19 2.77
C PRO A 159 9.17 9.73 1.67
N ALA A 160 9.12 11.06 1.51
CA ALA A 160 8.47 11.66 0.35
C ALA A 160 9.15 11.20 -0.94
N GLY A 161 8.36 10.92 -1.98
CA GLY A 161 8.88 10.49 -3.29
C GLY A 161 9.38 9.04 -3.36
N ASP A 162 9.37 8.27 -2.27
CA ASP A 162 9.77 6.85 -2.28
C ASP A 162 8.65 5.96 -2.86
N HIS A 163 8.38 6.14 -4.16
CA HIS A 163 7.34 5.41 -4.90
C HIS A 163 7.58 3.90 -4.88
N ALA A 164 8.85 3.47 -4.85
CA ALA A 164 9.20 2.06 -4.73
C ALA A 164 8.71 1.46 -3.40
N ALA A 165 8.93 2.14 -2.27
CA ALA A 165 8.40 1.68 -0.98
C ALA A 165 6.87 1.74 -0.92
N MET A 166 6.23 2.72 -1.56
CA MET A 166 4.77 2.81 -1.64
C MET A 166 4.17 1.63 -2.43
N ILE A 167 4.77 1.28 -3.57
CA ILE A 167 4.39 0.11 -4.36
C ILE A 167 4.63 -1.18 -3.55
N ARG A 168 5.79 -1.33 -2.90
CA ARG A 168 6.07 -2.48 -2.03
C ARG A 168 5.04 -2.63 -0.90
N LEU A 169 4.57 -1.53 -0.32
CA LEU A 169 3.48 -1.58 0.66
C LEU A 169 2.15 -2.05 0.05
N PHE A 170 1.87 -1.69 -1.21
CA PHE A 170 0.72 -2.24 -1.95
C PHE A 170 0.84 -3.78 -2.07
N PHE A 171 2.02 -4.30 -2.41
CA PHE A 171 2.25 -5.75 -2.45
C PHE A 171 1.99 -6.41 -1.10
N ALA A 172 2.58 -5.87 -0.03
CA ALA A 172 2.44 -6.40 1.32
C ALA A 172 0.99 -6.44 1.84
N THR A 173 0.19 -5.44 1.46
CA THR A 173 -1.18 -5.24 1.97
C THR A 173 -2.25 -5.85 1.07
N LYS A 174 -1.97 -6.10 -0.21
CA LYS A 174 -3.00 -6.56 -1.15
C LYS A 174 -2.56 -7.80 -1.91
N VAL A 175 -1.46 -7.72 -2.65
CA VAL A 175 -1.04 -8.80 -3.57
C VAL A 175 -0.80 -10.11 -2.81
N TRP A 176 0.02 -10.07 -1.76
CA TRP A 176 0.37 -11.28 -1.00
C TRP A 176 -0.73 -11.72 -0.06
N ILE A 177 -1.52 -10.77 0.45
CA ILE A 177 -2.70 -11.06 1.27
C ILE A 177 -3.72 -11.87 0.49
N LEU A 178 -4.09 -11.41 -0.72
CA LEU A 178 -5.03 -12.13 -1.59
C LEU A 178 -4.43 -13.46 -2.05
N LYS A 179 -3.13 -13.50 -2.34
CA LYS A 179 -2.48 -14.71 -2.84
C LYS A 179 -2.43 -15.84 -1.80
N GLU A 180 -2.19 -15.49 -0.54
CA GLU A 180 -2.12 -16.45 0.58
C GLU A 180 -3.46 -16.62 1.29
N SER A 181 -4.50 -15.88 0.88
CA SER A 181 -5.80 -15.84 1.53
C SER A 181 -5.71 -15.52 3.02
N VAL A 182 -4.89 -14.52 3.39
CA VAL A 182 -4.70 -14.12 4.79
C VAL A 182 -5.97 -13.45 5.32
N THR A 183 -6.44 -13.93 6.47
CA THR A 183 -7.44 -13.29 7.31
C THR A 183 -6.80 -12.94 8.65
N LEU A 184 -7.10 -11.75 9.18
CA LEU A 184 -6.82 -11.45 10.58
C LEU A 184 -7.98 -12.02 11.39
N ASN A 185 -7.68 -12.83 12.39
CA ASN A 185 -8.71 -13.33 13.28
C ASN A 185 -9.14 -12.15 14.17
N ALA A 186 -10.35 -11.65 13.93
CA ALA A 186 -11.07 -10.95 14.98
C ALA A 186 -11.26 -11.96 16.11
N ASP A 187 -10.82 -11.63 17.32
CA ASP A 187 -10.93 -12.41 18.56
C ASP A 187 -9.65 -13.16 18.99
N ARG A 188 -8.74 -12.39 19.61
CA ARG A 188 -8.05 -12.76 20.86
C ARG A 188 -7.83 -11.51 21.71
#